data_AF-L5LVM5-F1
#
_entry.id   AF-L5LVM5-F1
#
_cell.length_a   1.000
_cell.length_b   1.000
_cell.length_c   1.000
_cell.angle_alpha   90.00
_cell.angle_beta   90.00
_cell.angle_gamma   90.00
#
_symmetry.space_group_name_H-M   'P 1'
#
loop_
_entity.id
_entity.type
_entity.pdbx_description
1 polymer ?
#
loop_
_entity_poly.entity_id
_entity_poly.type
_entity_poly.pdbx_seq_one_letter_code
_entity_poly.pdbx_strand_id
1 'polypeptide(L)'
;MDSSLNTATSYCLARLAYRRLYLPPSHPDDLIRPGLFQGDYDPLGLEIARLSLRGEYARVTKVTGDSIGMLDIHLMRRIQLPDGEFFRNFKELSRVVRKIDEQVIREQQQQQEDGTEESEGHGWQSPAQPSIGESGAAASEEQPVRVVLPVGVRSSYQDYPRTCRMCFYAVDTVTVTGLACRGRFPGVFILFDENHLGFIWQELKYFILLGRVQNTFQNVEAPSPQAFLEMLEDIHSGPPGRSSLQI
;
A
#
# COMPACT_ATOMS: atom_id res chain seq x y z
N MET A 1 28.22 -27.49 -54.61
CA MET A 1 28.63 -27.85 -53.24
C MET A 1 29.13 -26.56 -52.62
N ASP A 2 28.25 -25.60 -52.34
CA ASP A 2 27.20 -25.57 -51.30
C ASP A 2 27.78 -25.53 -49.88
N SER A 3 27.54 -24.42 -49.19
CA SER A 3 27.43 -24.23 -47.73
C SER A 3 27.71 -22.77 -47.36
N SER A 4 26.87 -21.87 -47.85
CA SER A 4 26.71 -20.54 -47.24
C SER A 4 26.09 -20.72 -45.84
N LEU A 5 26.78 -20.25 -44.81
CA LEU A 5 26.26 -20.12 -43.45
C LEU A 5 25.00 -19.23 -43.45
N ASN A 6 23.82 -19.84 -43.30
CA ASN A 6 22.62 -19.15 -42.88
C ASN A 6 22.49 -19.28 -41.36
N THR A 7 23.11 -18.37 -40.63
CA THR A 7 22.81 -18.16 -39.21
C THR A 7 21.48 -17.42 -39.13
N ALA A 8 20.37 -18.17 -39.12
CA ALA A 8 19.06 -17.62 -38.85
C ALA A 8 19.02 -17.16 -37.38
N THR A 9 19.21 -15.86 -37.15
CA THR A 9 18.95 -15.23 -35.86
C THR A 9 17.44 -15.28 -35.64
N SER A 10 16.98 -16.28 -34.89
CA SER A 10 15.60 -16.37 -34.42
C SER A 10 15.35 -15.23 -33.44
N TYR A 11 14.78 -14.13 -33.92
CA TYR A 11 14.20 -13.12 -33.04
C TYR A 11 12.96 -13.73 -32.40
N CYS A 12 13.07 -14.24 -31.17
CA CYS A 12 11.92 -14.56 -30.36
C CYS A 12 11.13 -13.26 -30.13
N LEU A 13 10.08 -13.03 -30.93
CA LEU A 13 9.10 -11.99 -30.66
C LEU A 13 8.40 -12.32 -29.34
N ALA A 14 8.65 -11.54 -28.30
CA ALA A 14 7.92 -11.66 -27.04
C ALA A 14 6.44 -11.30 -27.29
N ARG A 15 5.54 -12.28 -27.15
CA ARG A 15 4.09 -12.05 -27.24
C ARG A 15 3.57 -11.61 -25.87
N LEU A 16 3.27 -10.32 -25.73
CA LEU A 16 2.77 -9.73 -24.50
C LEU A 16 1.26 -9.48 -24.59
N ALA A 17 0.55 -9.80 -23.52
CA ALA A 17 -0.84 -9.40 -23.32
C ALA A 17 -0.86 -8.28 -22.27
N TYR A 18 -1.55 -7.19 -22.58
CA TYR A 18 -1.64 -6.03 -21.70
C TYR A 18 -3.05 -5.91 -21.12
N ARG A 19 -3.12 -5.48 -19.87
CA ARG A 19 -4.37 -5.10 -19.21
C ARG A 19 -4.36 -3.61 -18.93
N ARG A 20 -5.54 -2.99 -18.98
CA ARG A 20 -5.68 -1.56 -18.75
C ARG A 20 -5.62 -1.26 -17.26
N LEU A 21 -4.77 -0.31 -16.89
CA LEU A 21 -4.70 0.26 -15.55
C LEU A 21 -5.14 1.72 -15.60
N TYR A 22 -5.87 2.15 -14.59
CA TYR A 22 -6.22 3.55 -14.39
C TYR A 22 -5.49 4.11 -13.15
N LEU A 23 -5.22 5.41 -13.16
CA LEU A 23 -4.76 6.10 -11.98
C LEU A 23 -5.89 6.23 -10.96
N PRO A 24 -5.56 6.15 -9.66
CA PRO A 24 -6.53 6.35 -8.60
C PRO A 24 -7.06 7.79 -8.64
N PRO A 25 -8.37 8.00 -8.44
CA PRO A 25 -8.94 9.34 -8.35
C PRO A 25 -8.31 10.09 -7.17
N SER A 26 -8.20 11.41 -7.30
CA SER A 26 -7.65 12.29 -6.26
C SER A 26 -8.61 13.44 -6.00
N HIS A 27 -8.78 13.80 -4.72
CA HIS A 27 -9.53 14.95 -4.25
C HIS A 27 -8.59 15.95 -3.55
N PRO A 28 -8.84 17.27 -3.64
CA PRO A 28 -8.02 18.28 -2.96
C PRO A 28 -7.91 18.09 -1.44
N ASP A 29 -8.95 17.54 -0.82
CA ASP A 29 -9.02 17.30 0.62
C ASP A 29 -8.39 15.96 1.05
N ASP A 30 -7.80 15.21 0.10
CA ASP A 30 -7.15 13.95 0.40
C ASP A 30 -5.93 14.17 1.30
N LEU A 31 -5.91 13.51 2.47
CA LEU A 31 -4.79 13.56 3.41
C LEU A 31 -3.47 13.13 2.77
N ILE A 32 -3.52 12.14 1.88
CA ILE A 32 -2.38 11.66 1.11
C ILE A 32 -2.82 11.59 -0.34
N ARG A 33 -2.18 12.40 -1.19
CA ARG A 33 -2.49 12.43 -2.62
C ARG A 33 -2.26 11.05 -3.27
N PRO A 34 -3.30 10.41 -3.85
CA PRO A 34 -3.16 9.12 -4.54
C PRO A 34 -2.20 9.19 -5.73
N GLY A 35 -1.72 8.04 -6.23
CA GLY A 35 -0.91 7.98 -7.44
C GLY A 35 0.02 6.78 -7.53
N LEU A 36 0.96 6.84 -8.47
CA LEU A 36 2.02 5.84 -8.63
C LEU A 36 3.27 6.25 -7.86
N PHE A 37 3.86 5.26 -7.20
CA PHE A 37 5.09 5.38 -6.46
C PHE A 37 6.04 4.28 -6.90
N GLN A 38 7.33 4.53 -6.79
CA GLN A 38 8.39 3.56 -7.02
C GLN A 38 9.20 3.41 -5.73
N GLY A 39 9.59 2.19 -5.39
CA GLY A 39 10.43 1.91 -4.23
C GLY A 39 11.28 0.68 -4.47
N ASP A 40 12.40 0.61 -3.78
CA ASP A 40 13.25 -0.58 -3.80
C ASP A 40 12.88 -1.48 -2.63
N TYR A 41 12.36 -2.66 -2.97
CA TYR A 41 11.96 -3.71 -2.04
C TYR A 41 13.01 -4.84 -2.02
N ASP A 42 14.31 -4.49 -1.96
CA ASP A 42 15.45 -5.41 -1.81
C ASP A 42 15.11 -6.66 -0.96
N PRO A 43 15.29 -7.91 -1.45
CA PRO A 43 15.95 -8.35 -2.69
C PRO A 43 15.07 -8.41 -3.94
N LEU A 44 13.82 -7.93 -3.87
CA LEU A 44 12.87 -7.99 -4.99
C LEU A 44 13.12 -6.91 -6.05
N GLY A 45 14.00 -5.94 -5.76
CA GLY A 45 14.39 -4.86 -6.67
C GLY A 45 13.37 -3.72 -6.71
N LEU A 46 13.49 -2.89 -7.74
CA LEU A 46 12.63 -1.73 -7.94
C LEU A 46 11.21 -2.18 -8.33
N GLU A 47 10.24 -1.77 -7.54
CA GLU A 47 8.83 -2.05 -7.79
C GLU A 47 8.04 -0.73 -7.93
N ILE A 48 7.08 -0.74 -8.86
CA ILE A 48 6.05 0.29 -8.97
C ILE A 48 4.86 -0.17 -8.15
N ALA A 49 4.35 0.72 -7.31
CA ALA A 49 3.15 0.52 -6.52
C ALA A 49 2.16 1.67 -6.75
N ARG A 50 0.88 1.37 -6.57
CA ARG A 50 -0.23 2.31 -6.69
C ARG A 50 -0.80 2.58 -5.31
N LEU A 51 -0.80 3.85 -4.89
CA LEU A 51 -1.48 4.31 -3.68
C LEU A 51 -2.90 4.78 -4.04
N SER A 52 -3.91 4.18 -3.42
CA SER A 52 -5.32 4.61 -3.51
C SER A 52 -5.94 4.78 -2.13
N LEU A 53 -6.95 5.63 -2.02
CA LEU A 53 -7.74 5.81 -0.81
C LEU A 53 -9.00 4.93 -0.85
N ARG A 54 -9.36 4.37 0.30
CA ARG A 54 -10.53 3.52 0.51
C ARG A 54 -11.08 3.74 1.92
N GLY A 55 -11.99 4.70 2.05
CA GLY A 55 -12.60 5.07 3.33
C GLY A 55 -11.53 5.43 4.36
N GLU A 56 -11.47 4.68 5.46
CA GLU A 56 -10.52 4.89 6.57
C GLU A 56 -9.09 4.39 6.29
N TYR A 57 -8.85 3.84 5.09
CA TYR A 57 -7.59 3.22 4.71
C TYR A 57 -6.99 3.90 3.49
N ALA A 58 -5.67 4.06 3.49
CA ALA A 58 -4.90 4.24 2.26
C ALA A 58 -4.20 2.91 1.95
N ARG A 59 -4.24 2.50 0.68
CA ARG A 59 -3.76 1.20 0.23
C ARG A 59 -2.70 1.38 -0.84
N VAL A 60 -1.53 0.82 -0.60
CA VAL A 60 -0.44 0.69 -1.57
C VAL A 60 -0.47 -0.73 -2.13
N THR A 61 -0.80 -0.87 -3.41
CA THR A 61 -0.84 -2.14 -4.12
C THR A 61 0.31 -2.21 -5.12
N LYS A 62 1.12 -3.27 -5.07
CA LYS A 62 2.18 -3.49 -6.06
C LYS A 62 1.58 -3.65 -7.47
N VAL A 63 2.11 -2.91 -8.43
CA VAL A 63 1.76 -2.96 -9.86
C VAL A 63 2.73 -3.87 -10.61
N THR A 64 3.99 -3.90 -10.18
CA THR A 64 5.05 -4.76 -10.72
C THR A 64 5.69 -5.58 -9.60
N GLY A 65 6.35 -6.68 -9.95
CA GLY A 65 7.05 -7.57 -8.99
C GLY A 65 6.38 -8.95 -8.88
N ASP A 66 7.04 -9.86 -8.17
CA ASP A 66 6.67 -11.29 -8.09
C ASP A 66 5.67 -11.62 -6.96
N SER A 67 5.35 -10.63 -6.13
CA SER A 67 4.44 -10.78 -5.00
C SER A 67 3.19 -9.90 -5.17
N ILE A 68 2.03 -10.46 -4.81
CA ILE A 68 0.83 -9.64 -4.56
C ILE A 68 0.99 -9.09 -3.13
N GLY A 69 1.77 -8.02 -3.02
CA GLY A 69 2.01 -7.29 -1.78
C GLY A 69 1.03 -6.13 -1.65
N MET A 70 0.45 -5.98 -0.47
CA MET A 70 -0.50 -4.91 -0.17
C MET A 70 -0.19 -4.29 1.19
N LEU A 71 0.16 -3.01 1.19
CA LEU A 71 0.35 -2.23 2.39
C LEU A 71 -0.91 -1.40 2.68
N ASP A 72 -1.61 -1.76 3.74
CA ASP A 72 -2.78 -1.05 4.27
C ASP A 72 -2.35 -0.08 5.37
N ILE A 73 -2.60 1.20 5.14
CA ILE A 73 -2.30 2.32 6.04
C ILE A 73 -3.60 2.69 6.74
N HIS A 74 -3.65 2.52 8.06
CA HIS A 74 -4.84 2.82 8.85
C HIS A 74 -4.85 4.32 9.21
N LEU A 75 -5.61 5.12 8.46
CA LEU A 75 -5.61 6.58 8.60
C LEU A 75 -6.16 7.06 9.96
N MET A 76 -7.00 6.25 10.59
CA MET A 76 -7.54 6.52 11.94
C MET A 76 -6.56 6.12 13.06
N ARG A 77 -5.43 5.48 12.74
CA ARG A 77 -4.45 4.97 13.71
C ARG A 77 -3.15 5.75 13.64
N ARG A 78 -3.27 7.06 13.87
CA ARG A 78 -2.13 7.98 13.90
C ARG A 78 -1.20 7.65 15.06
N ILE A 79 0.09 7.57 14.78
CA ILE A 79 1.15 7.39 15.78
C ILE A 79 1.68 8.79 16.12
N GLN A 80 1.54 9.16 17.39
CA GLN A 80 2.05 10.43 17.88
C GLN A 80 3.58 10.42 17.87
N LEU A 81 4.15 11.59 17.58
CA LEU A 81 5.59 11.80 17.47
C LEU A 81 6.07 12.65 18.66
N PRO A 82 6.25 12.05 19.85
CA PRO A 82 6.82 12.78 20.98
C PRO A 82 8.30 12.99 20.66
N ASP A 83 8.62 14.17 20.11
CA ASP A 83 9.92 14.62 19.63
C ASP A 83 10.66 13.61 18.69
N GLY A 84 11.65 14.08 17.92
CA GLY A 84 12.30 13.24 16.90
C GLY A 84 13.06 12.02 17.46
N GLU A 85 13.16 11.90 18.78
CA GLU A 85 13.85 10.82 19.49
C GLU A 85 13.02 9.52 19.51
N PHE A 86 11.69 9.60 19.40
CA PHE A 86 10.81 8.42 19.36
C PHE A 86 11.26 7.37 18.34
N PHE A 87 11.68 7.81 17.16
CA PHE A 87 12.15 6.90 16.12
C PHE A 87 13.49 6.25 16.43
N ARG A 88 14.35 6.84 17.28
CA ARG A 88 15.66 6.23 17.58
C ARG A 88 15.51 4.95 18.39
N ASN A 89 14.49 4.87 19.23
CA ASN A 89 14.25 3.75 20.13
C ASN A 89 13.34 2.69 19.49
N PHE A 90 13.97 1.71 18.83
CA PHE A 90 13.24 0.61 18.19
C PHE A 90 12.31 -0.16 19.16
N LYS A 91 12.69 -0.31 20.44
CA LYS A 91 11.90 -1.04 21.44
C LYS A 91 10.60 -0.29 21.75
N GLU A 92 10.65 1.03 21.84
CA GLU A 92 9.46 1.86 22.04
C GLU A 92 8.56 1.86 20.81
N LEU A 93 9.15 2.01 19.62
CA LEU A 93 8.43 1.91 18.35
C LEU A 93 7.66 0.58 18.25
N SER A 94 8.36 -0.53 18.48
CA SER A 94 7.79 -1.88 18.45
C SER A 94 6.69 -2.08 19.51
N ARG A 95 6.84 -1.49 20.70
CA ARG A 95 5.80 -1.55 21.74
C ARG A 95 4.52 -0.82 21.30
N VAL A 96 4.65 0.35 20.68
CA VAL A 96 3.51 1.15 20.22
C VAL A 96 2.78 0.43 19.08
N VAL A 97 3.53 -0.02 18.06
CA VAL A 97 2.96 -0.72 16.90
C VAL A 97 2.24 -2.00 17.34
N ARG A 98 2.87 -2.84 18.20
CA ARG A 98 2.22 -4.05 18.71
C ARG A 98 0.93 -3.75 19.48
N LYS A 99 0.91 -2.69 20.31
CA LYS A 99 -0.29 -2.33 21.06
C LYS A 99 -1.44 -1.92 20.13
N ILE A 100 -1.15 -1.16 19.07
CA ILE A 100 -2.14 -0.78 18.06
C ILE A 100 -2.59 -2.01 17.29
N ASP A 101 -1.67 -2.89 16.90
CA ASP A 101 -1.97 -4.13 16.18
C ASP A 101 -2.94 -5.03 16.95
N GLU A 102 -2.65 -5.30 18.22
CA GLU A 102 -3.54 -6.07 19.10
C GLU A 102 -4.93 -5.43 19.21
N GLN A 103 -5.03 -4.10 19.22
CA GLN A 103 -6.32 -3.42 19.23
C GLN A 103 -7.07 -3.61 17.90
N VAL A 104 -6.39 -3.42 16.77
CA VAL A 104 -6.97 -3.60 15.44
C VAL A 104 -7.48 -5.03 15.25
N ILE A 105 -6.71 -6.04 15.69
CA ILE A 105 -7.12 -7.45 15.59
C ILE A 105 -8.38 -7.71 16.43
N ARG A 106 -8.44 -7.21 17.67
CA ARG A 106 -9.62 -7.38 18.54
C ARG A 106 -10.87 -6.73 17.95
N GLU A 107 -10.76 -5.52 17.45
CA GLU A 107 -11.89 -4.81 16.84
C GLU A 107 -12.40 -5.51 15.57
N GLN A 108 -11.49 -6.04 14.75
CA GLN A 108 -11.85 -6.81 13.55
C GLN A 108 -12.55 -8.14 13.90
N GLN A 109 -12.14 -8.80 14.98
CA GLN A 109 -12.81 -10.03 15.47
C GLN A 109 -14.23 -9.74 15.96
N GLN A 110 -14.41 -8.68 16.76
CA GLN A 110 -15.74 -8.29 17.26
C GLN A 110 -16.72 -7.95 16.13
N GLN A 111 -16.27 -7.25 15.08
CA GLN A 111 -17.12 -6.95 13.93
C GLN A 111 -17.53 -8.19 13.12
N GLN A 112 -16.71 -9.25 13.12
CA GLN A 112 -17.05 -10.52 12.47
C GLN A 112 -18.05 -11.35 13.30
N GLU A 113 -17.93 -11.31 14.63
CA GLU A 113 -18.85 -12.02 15.53
C GLU A 113 -20.25 -11.38 15.52
N ASP A 114 -20.34 -10.04 15.54
CA ASP A 114 -21.61 -9.30 15.51
C ASP A 114 -22.34 -9.37 14.16
N GLY A 115 -21.60 -9.56 13.05
CA GLY A 115 -22.16 -9.72 11.71
C GLY A 115 -22.76 -11.11 11.40
N THR A 116 -22.77 -12.03 12.38
CA THR A 116 -23.24 -13.42 12.17
C THR A 116 -24.69 -13.65 12.64
N GLU A 117 -25.34 -12.70 13.32
CA GLU A 117 -26.68 -12.90 13.91
C GLU A 117 -27.88 -12.19 13.22
N GLU A 118 -27.73 -11.60 12.03
CA GLU A 118 -28.89 -11.09 11.26
C GLU A 118 -28.97 -11.65 9.84
N SER A 119 -29.35 -12.92 9.74
CA SER A 119 -30.00 -13.49 8.57
C SER A 119 -31.49 -13.65 8.86
N GLU A 120 -32.24 -12.55 8.90
CA GLU A 120 -33.66 -12.52 8.50
C GLU A 120 -34.12 -11.06 8.41
N GLY A 121 -34.64 -10.70 7.24
CA GLY A 121 -34.59 -9.32 6.77
C GLY A 121 -35.50 -8.36 7.49
N HIS A 122 -35.04 -7.11 7.61
CA HIS A 122 -35.84 -5.90 7.43
C HIS A 122 -34.93 -4.78 6.92
N GLY A 123 -35.51 -3.89 6.10
CA GLY A 123 -34.79 -2.94 5.27
C GLY A 123 -33.75 -2.10 6.01
N TRP A 124 -32.61 -1.92 5.35
CA TRP A 124 -31.57 -0.96 5.70
C TRP A 124 -32.15 0.45 5.80
N GLN A 125 -32.70 0.78 6.97
CA GLN A 125 -32.89 2.17 7.37
C GLN A 125 -31.68 2.54 8.22
N SER A 126 -30.70 3.16 7.56
CA SER A 126 -29.60 3.85 8.20
C SER A 126 -30.15 4.78 9.29
N PRO A 127 -29.70 4.67 10.56
CA PRO A 127 -29.80 5.80 11.46
C PRO A 127 -28.92 6.90 10.86
N ALA A 128 -29.52 8.07 10.64
CA ALA A 128 -28.89 9.24 10.07
C ALA A 128 -27.45 9.40 10.61
N GLN A 129 -26.46 9.18 9.74
CA GLN A 129 -25.08 9.49 10.06
C GLN A 129 -24.99 11.02 10.26
N PRO A 130 -24.21 11.50 11.24
CA PRO A 130 -23.85 12.90 11.26
C PRO A 130 -23.09 13.17 9.95
N SER A 131 -23.63 14.12 9.19
CA SER A 131 -23.05 14.64 7.96
C SER A 131 -21.55 14.88 8.12
N ILE A 132 -20.78 14.38 7.15
CA ILE A 132 -19.51 14.98 6.74
C ILE A 132 -19.77 16.48 6.60
N GLY A 133 -19.28 17.26 7.55
CA GLY A 133 -19.55 18.69 7.62
C GLY A 133 -19.48 19.20 9.05
N GLU A 134 -18.26 19.25 9.59
CA GLU A 134 -17.73 20.23 10.56
C GLU A 134 -16.58 19.62 11.38
N SER A 135 -15.50 19.28 10.69
CA SER A 135 -14.18 19.57 11.23
C SER A 135 -13.40 20.32 10.15
N GLY A 136 -13.92 21.50 9.80
CA GLY A 136 -13.12 22.60 9.29
C GLY A 136 -12.27 23.20 10.42
N ALA A 137 -11.64 22.37 11.25
CA ALA A 137 -10.37 22.75 11.82
C ALA A 137 -9.40 22.48 10.69
N ALA A 138 -8.89 23.53 10.05
CA ALA A 138 -7.67 23.43 9.27
C ALA A 138 -6.76 22.47 10.03
N ALA A 139 -6.48 21.29 9.46
CA ALA A 139 -5.58 20.33 10.06
C ALA A 139 -4.33 21.15 10.32
N SER A 140 -4.11 21.54 11.58
CA SER A 140 -3.01 22.41 11.94
C SER A 140 -1.80 21.67 11.39
N GLU A 141 -1.13 22.24 10.39
CA GLU A 141 0.08 21.65 9.86
C GLU A 141 1.04 21.58 11.04
N GLU A 142 1.07 20.42 11.68
CA GLU A 142 1.96 20.18 12.79
C GLU A 142 3.37 20.38 12.24
N GLN A 143 4.19 21.09 13.02
CA GLN A 143 5.55 21.37 12.59
C GLN A 143 6.23 20.05 12.24
N PRO A 144 6.88 19.95 11.05
CA PRO A 144 7.51 18.72 10.61
C PRO A 144 8.48 18.21 11.68
N VAL A 145 8.31 16.95 12.08
CA VAL A 145 9.13 16.34 13.12
C VAL A 145 10.34 15.68 12.47
N ARG A 146 11.52 15.84 13.07
CA ARG A 146 12.74 15.22 12.57
C ARG A 146 12.65 13.69 12.70
N VAL A 147 12.92 12.98 11.62
CA VAL A 147 12.95 11.51 11.57
C VAL A 147 14.39 11.03 11.47
N VAL A 148 14.73 10.08 12.36
CA VAL A 148 15.97 9.31 12.30
C VAL A 148 15.59 7.85 12.44
N LEU A 149 15.97 7.00 11.49
CA LEU A 149 15.65 5.57 11.55
C LEU A 149 16.16 4.94 12.87
N PRO A 150 15.38 4.02 13.47
CA PRO A 150 15.79 3.33 14.68
C PRO A 150 17.11 2.59 14.49
N VAL A 151 17.91 2.52 15.56
CA VAL A 151 19.18 1.78 15.52
C VAL A 151 18.92 0.32 15.15
N GLY A 152 19.64 -0.17 14.13
CA GLY A 152 19.52 -1.54 13.64
C GLY A 152 18.45 -1.75 12.56
N VAL A 153 17.69 -0.71 12.20
CA VAL A 153 16.83 -0.73 11.00
C VAL A 153 17.68 -0.53 9.76
N ARG A 154 17.58 -1.46 8.80
CA ARG A 154 18.27 -1.42 7.51
C ARG A 154 17.46 -0.60 6.52
N SER A 155 18.14 0.02 5.55
CA SER A 155 17.50 0.60 4.37
C SER A 155 18.43 0.51 3.18
N SER A 156 17.88 0.27 1.99
CA SER A 156 18.58 0.38 0.72
C SER A 156 18.95 1.83 0.40
N TYR A 157 18.15 2.81 0.84
CA TYR A 157 18.37 4.23 0.60
C TYR A 157 18.74 4.99 1.88
N GLN A 158 19.89 5.65 1.84
CA GLN A 158 20.35 6.47 2.97
C GLN A 158 19.89 7.93 2.86
N ASP A 159 19.49 8.37 1.67
CA ASP A 159 19.06 9.75 1.37
C ASP A 159 17.54 9.88 1.38
N TYR A 160 16.92 9.55 2.50
CA TYR A 160 15.50 9.78 2.74
C TYR A 160 15.26 11.14 3.42
N PRO A 161 14.09 11.79 3.21
CA PRO A 161 13.77 13.04 3.87
C PRO A 161 13.86 12.94 5.39
N ARG A 162 14.45 13.94 6.04
CA ARG A 162 14.72 13.91 7.49
C ARG A 162 13.61 14.50 8.35
N THR A 163 12.49 14.86 7.76
CA THR A 163 11.33 15.43 8.44
C THR A 163 10.07 14.77 7.95
N CYS A 164 9.16 14.39 8.84
CA CYS A 164 7.84 13.87 8.48
C CYS A 164 6.72 14.76 8.97
N ARG A 165 5.60 14.72 8.25
CA ARG A 165 4.35 15.40 8.60
C ARG A 165 3.50 14.55 9.53
N MET A 166 3.38 13.26 9.21
CA MET A 166 2.48 12.34 9.92
C MET A 166 3.02 10.92 9.89
N CYS A 167 2.61 10.13 10.89
CA CYS A 167 2.90 8.71 10.95
C CYS A 167 1.64 7.92 11.33
N PHE A 168 1.47 6.77 10.72
CA PHE A 168 0.30 5.92 10.90
C PHE A 168 0.73 4.48 11.14
N TYR A 169 -0.09 3.75 11.85
CA TYR A 169 -0.02 2.30 11.86
C TYR A 169 -0.36 1.76 10.46
N ALA A 170 0.45 0.81 9.98
CA ALA A 170 0.21 0.17 8.71
C ALA A 170 0.59 -1.31 8.76
N VAL A 171 0.00 -2.09 7.85
CA VAL A 171 0.17 -3.53 7.77
C VAL A 171 0.49 -3.90 6.34
N ASP A 172 1.65 -4.51 6.14
CA ASP A 172 1.96 -5.15 4.86
C ASP A 172 1.50 -6.60 4.86
N THR A 173 0.72 -6.97 3.86
CA THR A 173 0.29 -8.33 3.61
C THR A 173 0.99 -8.83 2.37
N VAL A 174 1.90 -9.79 2.56
CA VAL A 174 2.66 -10.39 1.45
C VAL A 174 2.10 -11.77 1.17
N THR A 175 1.68 -11.97 -0.08
CA THR A 175 1.38 -13.30 -0.61
C THR A 175 2.45 -13.63 -1.66
N VAL A 176 3.33 -14.58 -1.35
CA VAL A 176 4.35 -15.04 -2.30
C VAL A 176 3.72 -16.07 -3.21
N THR A 177 3.70 -15.82 -4.51
CA THR A 177 3.15 -16.78 -5.48
C THR A 177 3.99 -18.08 -5.47
N GLY A 178 3.35 -19.22 -5.19
CA GLY A 178 4.00 -20.54 -5.16
C GLY A 178 4.21 -21.16 -3.77
N LEU A 179 4.12 -20.38 -2.69
CA LEU A 179 4.05 -20.87 -1.31
C LEU A 179 2.74 -20.36 -0.69
N ALA A 180 1.92 -21.24 -0.10
CA ALA A 180 0.67 -20.87 0.59
C ALA A 180 0.94 -20.11 1.92
N CYS A 181 1.96 -19.26 1.96
CA CYS A 181 2.33 -18.46 3.11
C CYS A 181 1.86 -17.03 2.89
N ARG A 182 0.79 -16.65 3.59
CA ARG A 182 0.34 -15.27 3.74
C ARG A 182 1.01 -14.69 4.98
N GLY A 183 1.93 -13.76 4.78
CA GLY A 183 2.57 -13.01 5.87
C GLY A 183 1.81 -11.72 6.15
N ARG A 184 1.62 -11.39 7.44
CA ARG A 184 1.08 -10.11 7.89
C ARG A 184 2.14 -9.43 8.75
N PHE A 185 2.60 -8.26 8.32
CA PHE A 185 3.74 -7.57 8.90
C PHE A 185 3.34 -6.15 9.31
N PRO A 186 3.00 -5.94 10.60
CA PRO A 186 2.69 -4.61 11.11
C PRO A 186 3.93 -3.71 11.13
N GLY A 187 3.70 -2.41 11.04
CA GLY A 187 4.76 -1.44 10.97
C GLY A 187 4.28 0.00 11.08
N VAL A 188 5.18 0.90 10.73
CA VAL A 188 4.94 2.35 10.77
C VAL A 188 5.03 2.89 9.37
N PHE A 189 3.93 3.45 8.89
CA PHE A 189 3.91 4.29 7.71
C PHE A 189 4.28 5.73 8.09
N ILE A 190 5.12 6.35 7.26
CA ILE A 190 5.68 7.68 7.45
C ILE A 190 5.35 8.52 6.22
N LEU A 191 4.64 9.62 6.41
CA LEU A 191 4.40 10.62 5.38
C LEU A 191 5.45 11.72 5.51
N PHE A 192 6.43 11.76 4.61
CA PHE A 192 7.46 12.81 4.64
C PHE A 192 6.93 14.11 4.01
N ASP A 193 6.46 14.00 2.77
CA ASP A 193 5.87 15.07 1.98
C ASP A 193 4.91 14.47 0.93
N GLU A 194 4.44 15.27 -0.02
CA GLU A 194 3.51 14.82 -1.06
C GLU A 194 4.07 13.73 -1.99
N ASN A 195 5.39 13.61 -2.08
CA ASN A 195 6.09 12.77 -3.04
C ASN A 195 6.88 11.63 -2.39
N HIS A 196 7.12 11.68 -1.08
CA HIS A 196 7.92 10.69 -0.38
C HIS A 196 7.15 10.04 0.76
N LEU A 197 7.03 8.73 0.68
CA LEU A 197 6.41 7.88 1.71
C LEU A 197 7.45 6.90 2.24
N GLY A 198 7.35 6.56 3.51
CA GLY A 198 8.21 5.59 4.17
C GLY A 198 7.40 4.49 4.84
N PHE A 199 7.97 3.30 4.94
CA PHE A 199 7.41 2.23 5.73
C PHE A 199 8.51 1.47 6.48
N ILE A 200 8.38 1.38 7.80
CA ILE A 200 9.27 0.58 8.66
C ILE A 200 8.56 -0.72 8.98
N TRP A 201 9.08 -1.84 8.45
CA TRP A 201 8.70 -3.18 8.90
C TRP A 201 9.23 -3.43 10.29
N GLN A 202 8.34 -3.73 11.24
CA GLN A 202 8.73 -4.02 12.61
C GLN A 202 9.55 -5.32 12.69
N GLU A 203 9.06 -6.42 12.13
CA GLU A 203 9.67 -7.74 12.31
C GLU A 203 11.01 -7.85 11.58
N LEU A 204 11.08 -7.31 10.36
CA LEU A 204 12.27 -7.39 9.51
C LEU A 204 13.32 -6.30 9.81
N LYS A 205 12.98 -5.31 10.66
CA LYS A 205 13.81 -4.14 10.92
C LYS A 205 14.33 -3.52 9.62
N TYR A 206 13.40 -3.28 8.70
CA TYR A 206 13.74 -2.81 7.36
C TYR A 206 12.86 -1.62 6.99
N PHE A 207 13.46 -0.63 6.36
CA PHE A 207 12.81 0.61 5.94
C PHE A 207 12.76 0.69 4.42
N ILE A 208 11.53 0.81 3.92
CA ILE A 208 11.21 1.00 2.51
C ILE A 208 10.90 2.47 2.27
N LEU A 209 11.53 3.05 1.26
CA LEU A 209 11.25 4.39 0.76
C LEU A 209 10.52 4.29 -0.57
N LEU A 210 9.41 5.03 -0.68
CA LEU A 210 8.57 5.14 -1.88
C LEU A 210 8.60 6.58 -2.37
N GLY A 211 9.10 6.80 -3.58
CA GLY A 211 9.08 8.09 -4.27
C GLY A 211 7.98 8.14 -5.32
N ARG A 212 7.25 9.25 -5.44
CA ARG A 212 6.20 9.42 -6.43
C ARG A 212 6.78 9.43 -7.84
N VAL A 213 6.14 8.70 -8.75
CA VAL A 213 6.44 8.74 -10.19
C VAL A 213 5.99 10.09 -10.75
N GLN A 214 6.94 10.87 -11.24
CA GLN A 214 6.71 12.24 -11.74
C GLN A 214 6.33 12.30 -13.23
N ASN A 215 6.38 11.17 -13.93
CA ASN A 215 6.02 11.11 -15.34
C ASN A 215 4.55 11.51 -15.55
N THR A 216 4.30 12.28 -16.60
CA THR A 216 2.95 12.57 -17.06
C THR A 216 2.47 11.44 -17.98
N PHE A 217 1.28 10.93 -17.71
CA PHE A 217 0.66 9.89 -18.51
C PHE A 217 -0.60 10.41 -19.21
N GLN A 218 -0.90 9.91 -20.41
CA GLN A 218 -2.10 10.26 -21.16
C GLN A 218 -3.17 9.16 -21.02
N ASN A 219 -4.45 9.53 -21.03
CA ASN A 219 -5.58 8.60 -21.04
C ASN A 219 -5.60 7.62 -19.84
N VAL A 220 -5.22 8.13 -18.66
CA VAL A 220 -5.04 7.35 -17.44
C VAL A 220 -6.18 7.43 -16.45
N GLU A 221 -7.08 8.39 -16.60
CA GLU A 221 -8.25 8.50 -15.74
C GLU A 221 -9.25 7.40 -16.06
N ALA A 222 -9.86 6.85 -15.01
CA ALA A 222 -10.95 5.91 -15.19
C ALA A 222 -12.18 6.66 -15.73
N PRO A 223 -12.94 6.06 -16.67
CA PRO A 223 -14.15 6.70 -17.21
C PRO A 223 -15.25 6.86 -16.15
N SER A 224 -15.19 6.07 -15.07
CA SER A 224 -16.06 6.20 -13.89
C SER A 224 -15.40 5.57 -12.66
N PRO A 225 -15.84 5.92 -11.43
CA PRO A 225 -15.40 5.23 -10.21
C PRO A 225 -15.66 3.71 -10.25
N GLN A 226 -16.76 3.28 -10.88
CA GLN A 226 -17.09 1.87 -11.03
C GLN A 226 -16.07 1.15 -11.93
N ALA A 227 -15.70 1.76 -13.06
CA ALA A 227 -14.68 1.20 -13.96
C ALA A 227 -13.31 1.09 -13.28
N PHE A 228 -13.00 1.98 -12.34
CA PHE A 228 -11.81 1.87 -11.50
C PHE A 228 -11.87 0.63 -10.60
N LEU A 229 -12.99 0.41 -9.90
CA LEU A 229 -13.18 -0.75 -9.02
C LEU A 229 -13.14 -2.08 -9.81
N GLU A 230 -13.80 -2.16 -10.96
CA GLU A 230 -13.77 -3.33 -11.85
C GLU A 230 -12.34 -3.67 -12.29
N MET A 231 -11.55 -2.65 -12.61
CA MET A 231 -10.14 -2.81 -12.95
C MET A 231 -9.32 -3.37 -11.77
N LEU A 232 -9.62 -2.99 -10.53
CA LEU A 232 -8.97 -3.57 -9.35
C LEU A 232 -9.30 -5.06 -9.17
N GLU A 233 -10.57 -5.43 -9.33
CA GLU A 233 -11.01 -6.83 -9.25
C GLU A 233 -10.33 -7.69 -10.33
N ASP A 234 -10.26 -7.18 -11.56
CA ASP A 234 -9.61 -7.89 -12.67
C ASP A 234 -8.13 -8.18 -12.38
N ILE A 235 -7.37 -7.20 -11.86
CA ILE A 235 -5.95 -7.37 -11.54
C ILE A 235 -5.75 -8.42 -10.44
N HIS A 236 -6.58 -8.40 -9.39
CA HIS A 236 -6.45 -9.33 -8.27
C HIS A 236 -6.91 -10.76 -8.62
N SER A 237 -7.82 -10.92 -9.59
CA SER A 237 -8.29 -12.23 -10.06
C SER A 237 -7.24 -13.03 -10.85
N GLY A 238 -6.11 -12.42 -11.20
CA GLY A 238 -5.01 -13.05 -11.94
C GLY A 238 -5.32 -13.31 -13.42
N PRO A 239 -4.35 -13.83 -14.21
CA PRO A 239 -4.60 -14.21 -15.60
C PRO A 239 -5.62 -15.37 -15.68
N PRO A 240 -6.72 -15.26 -16.45
CA PRO A 240 -7.57 -16.40 -16.74
C PRO A 240 -6.74 -17.41 -17.53
N GLY A 241 -6.56 -18.62 -16.98
CA GLY A 241 -5.95 -19.73 -17.72
C GLY A 241 -4.99 -20.66 -16.96
N ARG A 242 -4.82 -20.55 -15.63
CA ARG A 242 -4.03 -21.54 -14.86
C ARG A 242 -4.81 -22.47 -13.94
N SER A 243 -6.14 -22.45 -13.99
CA SER A 243 -6.98 -23.43 -13.31
C SER A 243 -7.78 -24.23 -14.33
N SER A 244 -7.23 -25.38 -14.77
CA SER A 244 -7.93 -26.60 -15.26
C SER A 244 -6.97 -27.47 -16.08
N LEU A 245 -6.04 -28.13 -15.41
CA LEU A 245 -5.59 -29.46 -15.84
C LEU A 245 -5.86 -30.38 -14.65
N GLN A 246 -7.13 -30.76 -14.50
CA GLN A 246 -7.44 -32.05 -13.88
C GLN A 246 -6.97 -33.10 -14.87
N ILE A 247 -5.94 -33.86 -14.49
CA ILE A 247 -5.73 -35.22 -14.98
C ILE A 247 -6.37 -36.13 -13.95
#